data_AF-A0A957V9B4-F1
#
_entry.id   AF-A0A957V9B4-F1
#
_cell.length_a   1.000
_cell.length_b   1.000
_cell.length_c   1.000
_cell.angle_alpha   90.00
_cell.angle_beta   90.00
_cell.angle_gamma   90.00
#
_symmetry.space_group_name_H-M   'P 1'
#
loop_
_entity.id
_entity.type
_entity.pdbx_description
1 polymer ?
#
loop_
_entity_poly.entity_id
_entity_poly.type
_entity_poly.pdbx_seq_one_letter_code
_entity_poly.pdbx_strand_id
1 'polypeptide(L)' 'MTIKPKADKQENRSIPPTGDQAKAKSYEAEDQPPDLETLMAWEAEGYCEALDGCVVEPDGVCEHGCPSWLLELGLI' A
#
# COMPACT_ATOMS: atom_id res chain seq x y z
N MET A 1 40.22 -17.01 47.76
CA MET A 1 38.98 -17.64 48.26
C MET A 1 37.95 -16.52 48.23
N THR A 2 37.09 -16.34 47.23
CA THR A 2 35.99 -17.22 46.83
C THR A 2 35.45 -16.74 45.49
N ILE A 3 35.26 -17.68 44.59
CA ILE A 3 34.60 -17.52 43.29
C ILE A 3 33.07 -17.58 43.43
N LYS A 4 32.42 -16.81 42.55
CA LYS A 4 31.01 -16.82 42.11
C LYS A 4 30.08 -15.78 42.76
N PRO A 5 29.46 -14.96 41.92
CA PRO A 5 28.00 -14.96 41.90
C PRO A 5 27.45 -15.53 40.58
N LYS A 6 26.32 -16.21 40.72
CA LYS A 6 25.55 -16.88 39.67
C LYS A 6 24.97 -15.84 38.71
N ALA A 7 25.20 -16.02 37.41
CA ALA A 7 24.42 -15.36 36.37
C ALA A 7 23.28 -16.32 35.95
N ASP A 8 22.10 -15.94 36.43
CA ASP A 8 20.77 -16.01 35.83
C ASP A 8 20.44 -17.12 34.82
N LYS A 9 19.51 -17.98 35.24
CA LYS A 9 18.88 -18.98 34.39
C LYS A 9 17.79 -18.32 33.55
N GLN A 10 17.88 -18.58 32.24
CA GLN A 10 16.79 -18.50 31.28
C GLN A 10 15.46 -19.05 31.82
N GLU A 11 14.36 -18.30 31.65
CA GLU A 11 13.06 -18.85 31.24
C GLU A 11 12.31 -17.78 30.43
N ASN A 12 12.49 -17.91 29.13
CA ASN A 12 11.88 -17.17 28.05
C ASN A 12 10.53 -17.79 27.68
N ARG A 13 9.45 -17.56 28.45
CA ARG A 13 8.13 -18.07 28.06
C ARG A 13 6.98 -17.25 28.62
N SER A 14 6.64 -16.19 27.90
CA SER A 14 5.25 -15.71 27.76
C SER A 14 5.21 -14.79 26.56
N ILE A 15 4.82 -15.36 25.42
CA ILE A 15 4.45 -14.60 24.22
C ILE A 15 3.09 -13.95 24.53
N PRO A 16 2.92 -12.63 24.43
CA PRO A 16 1.59 -12.02 24.48
C PRO A 16 0.84 -12.29 23.15
N PRO A 17 -0.45 -12.66 23.15
CA PRO A 17 -1.26 -12.58 21.94
C PRO A 17 -1.69 -11.12 21.74
N THR A 18 -0.79 -10.27 21.22
CA THR A 18 -1.22 -9.01 20.62
C THR A 18 -1.85 -9.33 19.27
N GLY A 19 -3.18 -9.33 19.26
CA GLY A 19 -3.93 -9.24 18.03
C GLY A 19 -3.60 -7.93 17.33
N ASP A 20 -3.32 -8.01 16.04
CA ASP A 20 -3.32 -6.86 15.14
C ASP A 20 -3.42 -7.43 13.72
N GLN A 21 -4.64 -7.73 13.26
CA GLN A 21 -4.88 -7.85 11.83
C GLN A 21 -4.93 -6.43 11.27
N ALA A 22 -3.80 -5.72 11.32
CA ALA A 22 -3.56 -4.57 10.47
C ALA A 22 -3.53 -5.06 9.04
N LYS A 23 -4.66 -4.88 8.38
CA LYS A 23 -4.82 -4.61 6.94
C LYS A 23 -3.49 -4.12 6.36
N ALA A 24 -2.77 -5.03 5.71
CA ALA A 24 -1.57 -4.74 4.97
C ALA A 24 -1.95 -3.84 3.78
N LYS A 25 -2.02 -2.53 4.03
CA LYS A 25 -1.77 -1.55 2.98
C LYS A 25 -0.26 -1.58 2.77
N SER A 26 0.20 -2.50 1.93
CA SER A 26 1.54 -2.44 1.37
C SER A 26 1.59 -1.24 0.42
N TYR A 27 2.02 -0.11 0.97
CA TYR A 27 2.39 1.10 0.24
C TYR A 27 3.80 0.94 -0.32
N GLU A 28 3.97 0.08 -1.32
CA GLU A 28 5.15 0.14 -2.20
C GLU A 28 4.73 0.98 -3.40
N ALA A 29 4.75 2.30 -3.19
CA ALA A 29 4.32 3.32 -4.12
C ALA A 29 5.41 3.58 -5.16
N GLU A 30 5.59 2.65 -6.10
CA GLU A 30 6.32 2.92 -7.34
C GLU A 30 5.76 1.95 -8.41
N ASP A 31 5.06 2.46 -9.42
CA ASP A 31 4.62 1.77 -10.66
C ASP A 31 3.49 0.72 -10.60
N GLN A 32 2.88 0.40 -9.46
CA GLN A 32 1.80 -0.60 -9.46
C GLN A 32 0.43 0.00 -9.83
N PRO A 33 -0.34 -0.66 -10.73
CA PRO A 33 -1.70 -0.24 -11.03
C PRO A 33 -2.55 -0.26 -9.75
N PRO A 34 -3.42 0.74 -9.56
CA PRO A 34 -4.35 0.76 -8.45
C PRO A 34 -5.33 -0.42 -8.56
N ASP A 35 -5.87 -0.83 -7.41
CA ASP A 35 -6.81 -1.94 -7.34
C ASP A 35 -8.10 -1.62 -8.11
N LEU A 36 -8.82 -2.66 -8.54
CA LEU A 36 -10.01 -2.51 -9.39
C LEU A 36 -11.10 -1.69 -8.69
N GLU A 37 -11.27 -1.85 -7.36
CA GLU A 37 -12.22 -1.06 -6.58
C GLU A 37 -11.90 0.44 -6.64
N THR A 38 -10.62 0.81 -6.62
CA THR A 38 -10.17 2.21 -6.72
C THR A 38 -10.44 2.76 -8.12
N LEU A 39 -10.13 1.98 -9.16
CA LEU A 39 -10.39 2.36 -10.56
C LEU A 39 -11.88 2.59 -10.82
N MET A 40 -12.75 1.73 -10.28
CA MET A 40 -14.20 1.90 -10.38
C MET A 40 -14.70 3.12 -9.61
N ALA A 41 -14.12 3.42 -8.45
CA ALA A 41 -14.48 4.63 -7.70
C ALA A 41 -14.15 5.90 -8.50
N TRP A 42 -12.98 5.95 -9.12
CA TRP A 42 -12.55 7.03 -10.00
C TRP A 42 -13.49 7.24 -11.20
N GLU A 43 -13.86 6.16 -11.89
CA GLU A 43 -14.84 6.23 -12.99
C GLU A 43 -16.19 6.78 -12.49
N ALA A 44 -16.69 6.30 -11.36
CA ALA A 44 -17.96 6.75 -10.78
C ALA A 44 -17.92 8.21 -10.29
N GLU A 45 -16.78 8.69 -9.79
CA GLU A 45 -16.59 10.07 -9.35
C GLU A 45 -16.27 11.03 -10.51
N GLY A 46 -15.94 10.50 -11.70
CA GLY A 46 -15.63 11.29 -12.88
C GLY A 46 -14.21 11.89 -12.90
N TYR A 47 -13.28 11.35 -12.11
CA TYR A 47 -11.87 11.74 -12.12
C TYR A 47 -10.99 10.49 -11.99
N CYS A 48 -9.80 10.48 -12.57
CA CYS A 48 -8.85 9.37 -12.47
C CYS A 48 -7.44 9.91 -12.29
N GLU A 49 -6.59 9.21 -11.53
CA GLU A 49 -5.16 9.50 -11.55
C GLU A 49 -4.53 9.00 -12.86
N ALA A 50 -3.64 9.82 -13.42
CA ALA A 50 -2.73 9.44 -14.48
C ALA A 50 -1.53 8.67 -13.92
N LEU A 51 -0.76 8.04 -14.80
CA LEU A 51 0.48 7.33 -14.46
C LEU A 51 1.50 8.19 -13.68
N ASP A 52 1.47 9.51 -13.91
CA ASP A 52 2.35 10.49 -13.25
C ASP A 52 1.77 11.03 -11.92
N GLY A 53 0.57 10.58 -11.52
CA GLY A 53 -0.12 11.07 -10.32
C GLY A 53 -0.91 12.38 -10.53
N CYS A 54 -1.03 12.85 -11.78
CA CYS A 54 -1.91 13.97 -12.11
C CYS A 54 -3.38 13.53 -12.08
N VAL A 55 -4.28 14.35 -11.56
CA VAL A 55 -5.73 14.10 -11.63
C VAL A 55 -6.25 14.57 -12.98
N VAL A 56 -6.85 13.66 -13.74
CA VAL A 56 -7.39 13.88 -15.08
C VAL A 56 -8.80 13.31 -15.18
N GLU A 57 -9.49 13.58 -16.28
CA GLU A 57 -10.71 12.85 -16.61
C GLU A 57 -10.40 11.35 -16.83
N PRO A 58 -11.37 10.45 -16.58
CA PRO A 58 -11.15 9.02 -16.78
C PRO A 58 -10.75 8.67 -18.21
N ASP A 59 -11.28 9.36 -19.23
CA ASP A 59 -10.87 9.25 -20.64
C ASP A 59 -9.83 10.33 -21.05
N GLY A 60 -9.22 10.97 -20.07
CA GLY A 60 -8.34 12.11 -20.24
C GLY A 60 -6.86 11.76 -20.27
N VAL A 61 -6.09 12.68 -20.82
CA VAL A 61 -4.62 12.70 -20.76
C VAL A 61 -4.21 13.96 -20.01
N CYS A 62 -3.20 13.87 -19.14
CA CYS A 62 -2.72 15.04 -18.40
C CYS A 62 -1.95 16.00 -19.31
N GLU A 63 -1.66 17.22 -18.82
CA GLU A 63 -0.88 18.21 -19.57
C GLU A 63 0.57 17.74 -19.88
N HIS A 64 1.07 16.75 -19.14
CA HIS A 64 2.37 16.12 -19.38
C HIS A 64 2.33 15.01 -20.44
N GLY A 65 1.14 14.63 -20.92
CA GLY A 65 0.95 13.60 -21.95
C GLY A 65 0.78 12.18 -21.41
N CYS A 66 0.60 12.00 -20.11
CA CYS A 66 0.34 10.69 -19.50
C CYS A 66 -1.17 10.38 -19.51
N PRO A 67 -1.59 9.20 -20.00
CA PRO A 67 -2.98 8.78 -19.94
C PRO A 67 -3.42 8.49 -18.49
N SER A 68 -4.72 8.49 -18.27
CA SER A 68 -5.32 7.98 -17.03
C SER A 68 -5.02 6.48 -16.85
N TRP A 69 -5.04 5.99 -15.60
CA TRP A 69 -4.93 4.55 -15.33
C TRP A 69 -6.05 3.73 -16.00
N LEU A 70 -7.27 4.27 -16.07
CA LEU A 70 -8.40 3.61 -16.72
C LEU A 70 -8.17 3.41 -18.23
N LEU A 71 -7.58 4.41 -18.90
CA LEU A 71 -7.18 4.33 -20.31
C LEU A 71 -6.01 3.38 -20.52
N GLU A 72 -4.96 3.46 -19.68
CA GLU A 72 -3.78 2.57 -19.79
C GLU A 72 -4.16 1.10 -19.63
N LEU A 73 -5.12 0.81 -18.74
CA LEU A 73 -5.64 -0.55 -18.50
C LEU A 73 -6.73 -0.97 -19.50
N GLY A 74 -7.19 -0.07 -20.38
CA GLY A 74 -8.22 -0.34 -21.38
C GLY A 74 -9.59 -0.69 -20.78
N LEU A 75 -9.95 -0.05 -19.66
CA LEU A 75 -11.23 -0.27 -18.98
C LEU A 75 -12.37 0.59 -19.53
N ILE A 76 -12.06 1.59 -20.36
CA ILE A 76 -12.99 2.48 -21.05
C ILE A 76 -12.57 2.71 -22.51
#